data_AF-A0A6J6NYK5-F1
#
_entry.id   AF-A0A6J6NYK5-F1
#
_cell.length_a   1.000
_cell.length_b   1.000
_cell.length_c   1.000
_cell.angle_alpha   90.00
_cell.angle_beta   90.00
_cell.angle_gamma   90.00
#
_symmetry.space_group_name_H-M   'P 1'
#
loop_
_entity.id
_entity.type
_entity.pdbx_description
1 polymer ?
#
loop_
_entity_poly.entity_id
_entity_poly.type
_entity_poly.pdbx_seq_one_letter_code
_entity_poly.pdbx_strand_id
1 'polypeptide(L)'
;MVSPDQTPLYIILIDDLGLRSVTAIVLLFTAGLISRRYKSWRPLNLSLLSLLLLNLFVGASKLLFGRTKPHSGFDLFFTDSGLSYPSGHAANAVLTWGIFAYLIYRYSHKGPFEGFRLTWLVSIITVAVCLVSLYRNTHWFSDLLGGLFIGASLLVAIIAVDRSIPSVRQPS
;
A
#
# COMPACT_ATOMS: atom_id res chain seq x y z
N MET A 1 -25.11 6.92 -7.35
CA MET A 1 -24.85 6.54 -5.95
C MET A 1 -25.16 5.06 -5.84
N VAL A 2 -24.18 4.21 -5.54
CA VAL A 2 -24.36 2.74 -5.58
C VAL A 2 -24.47 2.22 -4.15
N SER A 3 -25.60 1.61 -3.81
CA SER A 3 -25.75 0.91 -2.52
C SER A 3 -24.80 -0.30 -2.47
N PRO A 4 -24.33 -0.73 -1.28
CA PRO A 4 -23.42 -1.88 -1.15
C PRO A 4 -23.89 -3.14 -1.90
N ASP A 5 -25.21 -3.32 -1.93
CA ASP A 5 -26.00 -4.37 -2.58
C ASP A 5 -26.05 -4.29 -4.12
N GLN A 6 -25.63 -3.17 -4.72
CA GLN A 6 -25.52 -2.99 -6.18
C GLN A 6 -24.09 -2.81 -6.69
N THR A 7 -23.08 -2.93 -5.82
CA THR A 7 -21.68 -2.82 -6.26
C THR A 7 -21.28 -4.13 -6.93
N PRO A 8 -20.95 -4.14 -8.23
CA PRO A 8 -20.58 -5.36 -8.91
C PRO A 8 -19.26 -5.93 -8.35
N LEU A 9 -19.16 -7.26 -8.33
CA LEU A 9 -18.06 -8.01 -7.71
C LEU A 9 -16.67 -7.51 -8.14
N TYR A 10 -16.48 -7.19 -9.43
CA TYR A 10 -15.18 -6.74 -9.94
C TYR A 10 -14.72 -5.42 -9.32
N ILE A 11 -15.64 -4.53 -8.93
CA ILE A 11 -15.29 -3.27 -8.25
C ILE A 11 -14.79 -3.57 -6.84
N ILE A 12 -15.45 -4.49 -6.13
CA ILE A 12 -15.03 -4.92 -4.79
C ILE A 12 -13.63 -5.54 -4.87
N LEU A 13 -13.41 -6.44 -5.84
CA LEU A 13 -12.11 -7.10 -6.03
C LEU A 13 -10.97 -6.11 -6.35
N ILE A 14 -11.24 -5.05 -7.11
CA ILE A 14 -10.23 -4.02 -7.38
C ILE A 14 -9.94 -3.22 -6.11
N ASP A 15 -10.94 -2.86 -5.32
CA ASP A 15 -10.73 -2.18 -4.03
C ASP A 15 -9.96 -3.08 -3.05
N ASP A 16 -10.20 -4.39 -3.06
CA ASP A 16 -9.51 -5.37 -2.23
C ASP A 16 -8.00 -5.42 -2.49
N LEU A 17 -7.52 -4.94 -3.64
CA LEU A 17 -6.09 -4.75 -3.91
C LEU A 17 -5.45 -3.64 -3.06
N GLY A 18 -6.25 -2.77 -2.44
CA GLY A 18 -5.85 -1.82 -1.40
C GLY A 18 -6.09 -2.34 0.03
N LEU A 19 -6.77 -3.48 0.18
CA LEU A 19 -7.08 -4.02 1.49
C LEU A 19 -5.82 -4.55 2.16
N ARG A 20 -5.62 -4.15 3.42
CA ARG A 20 -4.42 -4.49 4.19
C ARG A 20 -4.19 -6.00 4.30
N SER A 21 -5.24 -6.78 4.56
CA SER A 21 -5.12 -8.23 4.73
C SER A 21 -4.64 -8.89 3.44
N VAL A 22 -5.27 -8.57 2.31
CA VAL A 22 -4.91 -9.11 0.99
C VAL A 22 -3.48 -8.73 0.63
N THR A 23 -3.15 -7.44 0.68
CA THR A 23 -1.82 -6.94 0.35
C THR A 23 -0.73 -7.49 1.27
N ALA A 24 -0.97 -7.57 2.57
CA ALA A 24 -0.02 -8.13 3.54
C ALA A 24 0.21 -9.63 3.32
N ILE A 25 -0.83 -10.41 3.04
CA ILE A 25 -0.70 -11.85 2.75
C ILE A 25 0.19 -12.04 1.51
N VAL A 26 -0.10 -11.33 0.42
CA VAL A 26 0.69 -11.44 -0.81
C VAL A 26 2.14 -11.05 -0.57
N LEU A 27 2.37 -9.93 0.12
CA LEU A 27 3.71 -9.41 0.42
C LEU A 27 4.49 -10.37 1.33
N LEU A 28 3.92 -10.82 2.45
CA LEU A 28 4.59 -11.72 3.38
C LEU A 28 4.84 -13.10 2.77
N PHE A 29 3.92 -13.59 1.94
CA PHE A 29 4.10 -14.84 1.21
C PHE A 29 5.29 -14.75 0.25
N THR A 30 5.34 -13.71 -0.60
CA THR A 30 6.48 -13.52 -1.50
C THR A 30 7.79 -13.25 -0.75
N ALA A 31 7.77 -12.42 0.27
CA ALA A 31 8.93 -12.18 1.12
C ALA A 31 9.43 -13.48 1.78
N GLY A 32 8.53 -14.35 2.24
CA GLY A 32 8.87 -15.66 2.79
C GLY A 32 9.51 -16.59 1.77
N LEU A 33 8.98 -16.65 0.54
CA LEU A 33 9.57 -17.42 -0.55
C LEU A 33 10.97 -16.93 -0.91
N ILE A 34 11.16 -15.62 -1.07
CA ILE A 34 12.46 -15.00 -1.37
C ILE A 34 13.43 -15.23 -0.20
N SER A 35 12.97 -15.03 1.04
CA SER A 35 13.75 -15.23 2.26
C SER A 35 14.27 -16.66 2.37
N ARG A 36 13.45 -17.66 2.03
CA ARG A 36 13.85 -19.07 1.99
C ARG A 36 14.84 -19.35 0.86
N ARG A 37 14.56 -18.86 -0.35
CA ARG A 37 15.39 -19.10 -1.54
C ARG A 37 16.80 -18.54 -1.42
N TYR A 38 16.94 -17.36 -0.80
CA TYR A 38 18.20 -16.63 -0.66
C TYR A 38 18.80 -16.72 0.75
N LYS A 39 18.20 -17.52 1.65
CA LYS A 39 18.63 -17.71 3.06
C LYS A 39 18.93 -16.38 3.77
N SER A 40 18.06 -15.39 3.57
CA SER A 40 18.22 -14.03 4.10
C SER A 40 16.92 -13.54 4.69
N TRP A 41 16.94 -13.02 5.92
CA TRP A 41 15.77 -12.48 6.61
C TRP A 41 15.38 -11.07 6.13
N ARG A 42 16.21 -10.43 5.30
CA ARG A 42 15.97 -9.06 4.83
C ARG A 42 14.61 -8.84 4.16
N PRO A 43 14.14 -9.69 3.22
CA PRO A 43 12.82 -9.51 2.59
C PRO A 43 11.69 -9.50 3.62
N LEU A 44 11.75 -10.38 4.61
CA LEU A 44 10.77 -10.44 5.69
C LEU A 44 10.85 -9.21 6.59
N ASN A 45 12.06 -8.80 7.00
CA ASN A 45 12.24 -7.61 7.85
C ASN A 45 11.72 -6.34 7.16
N LEU A 46 12.00 -6.15 5.87
CA LEU A 46 11.50 -5.00 5.10
C LEU A 46 9.97 -5.03 4.99
N SER A 47 9.38 -6.21 4.76
CA SER A 47 7.93 -6.36 4.65
C SER A 47 7.22 -6.14 5.99
N LEU A 48 7.79 -6.63 7.09
CA LEU A 48 7.25 -6.40 8.43
C LEU A 48 7.39 -4.92 8.81
N LEU A 49 8.55 -4.32 8.53
CA LEU A 49 8.79 -2.90 8.77
C LEU A 49 7.80 -2.02 7.99
N SER A 50 7.55 -2.32 6.71
CA SER A 50 6.60 -1.55 5.91
C SER A 50 5.18 -1.63 6.45
N LEU A 51 4.71 -2.83 6.84
CA LEU A 51 3.38 -3.02 7.43
C LEU A 51 3.23 -2.34 8.79
N LEU A 52 4.28 -2.36 9.62
CA LEU A 52 4.30 -1.68 10.92
C LEU A 52 4.27 -0.16 10.76
N LEU A 53 5.15 0.39 9.92
CA LEU A 53 5.20 1.84 9.67
C LEU A 53 3.89 2.33 9.07
N LEU A 54 3.33 1.61 8.10
CA LEU A 54 2.04 2.01 7.53
C LEU A 54 0.93 2.01 8.58
N ASN A 55 0.86 0.99 9.43
CA ASN A 55 -0.13 0.97 10.51
C ASN A 55 0.06 2.12 11.50
N LEU A 56 1.32 2.42 11.86
CA LEU A 56 1.64 3.51 12.76
C LEU A 56 1.25 4.86 12.14
N PHE A 57 1.73 5.18 10.94
CA PHE A 57 1.50 6.49 10.33
C PHE A 57 0.05 6.70 9.88
N VAL A 58 -0.56 5.72 9.19
CA VAL A 58 -1.96 5.83 8.77
C VAL A 58 -2.89 5.74 9.96
N GLY A 59 -2.64 4.82 10.89
CA GLY A 59 -3.45 4.65 12.10
C GLY A 59 -3.39 5.86 13.01
N ALA A 60 -2.20 6.37 13.32
CA ALA A 60 -2.04 7.58 14.12
C ALA A 60 -2.69 8.78 13.43
N SER A 61 -2.48 8.97 12.12
CA SER A 61 -3.11 10.07 11.38
C SER A 61 -4.64 9.99 11.43
N LYS A 62 -5.23 8.80 11.33
CA LYS A 62 -6.68 8.61 11.46
C LYS A 62 -7.21 9.06 12.81
N LEU A 63 -6.52 8.67 13.89
CA LEU A 63 -6.88 9.05 15.25
C LEU A 63 -6.69 10.55 15.50
N LEU A 64 -5.69 11.17 14.86
CA LEU A 64 -5.42 12.60 14.99
C LEU A 64 -6.43 13.48 14.24
N PHE A 65 -6.78 13.11 12.99
CA PHE A 65 -7.64 13.95 12.15
C PHE A 65 -9.13 13.68 12.31
N GLY A 66 -9.54 12.47 12.71
CA GLY A 66 -10.94 12.21 13.02
C GLY A 66 -11.91 12.55 11.87
N ARG A 67 -11.54 12.34 10.60
CA ARG A 67 -12.34 12.82 9.46
C ARG A 67 -13.48 11.86 9.10
N THR A 68 -14.68 12.40 8.90
CA THR A 68 -15.87 11.65 8.46
C THR A 68 -15.75 11.18 7.00
N LYS A 69 -16.47 10.10 6.66
CA LYS A 69 -16.46 9.52 5.30
C LYS A 69 -17.49 10.21 4.40
N PRO A 70 -17.33 10.19 3.06
CA PRO A 70 -18.33 10.76 2.15
C PRO A 70 -19.73 10.15 2.33
N HIS A 71 -19.82 8.87 2.66
CA HIS A 71 -21.09 8.19 2.91
C HIS A 71 -21.90 8.76 4.09
N SER A 72 -21.25 9.41 5.07
CA SER A 72 -21.98 10.08 6.16
C SER A 72 -22.64 11.40 5.75
N GLY A 73 -22.42 11.88 4.51
CA GLY A 73 -23.05 13.10 3.98
C GLY A 73 -22.43 14.41 4.45
N PHE A 74 -21.56 14.37 5.46
CA PHE A 74 -20.86 15.54 6.00
C PHE A 74 -19.33 15.36 5.90
N ASP A 75 -18.62 16.45 5.58
CA ASP A 75 -17.15 16.51 5.56
C ASP A 75 -16.64 17.27 6.80
N LEU A 76 -16.48 16.55 7.91
CA LEU A 76 -16.07 17.11 9.20
C LEU A 76 -14.74 16.49 9.63
N PHE A 77 -13.92 17.30 10.29
CA PHE A 77 -12.67 16.90 10.92
C PHE A 77 -12.83 16.89 12.45
N PHE A 78 -11.93 16.20 13.15
CA PHE A 78 -11.88 16.09 14.61
C PHE A 78 -13.17 15.52 15.22
N THR A 79 -13.75 14.53 14.56
CA THR A 79 -14.90 13.77 15.08
C THR A 79 -14.44 12.47 15.73
N ASP A 80 -15.06 12.10 16.85
CA ASP A 80 -14.67 10.91 17.62
C ASP A 80 -14.83 9.58 16.85
N SER A 81 -15.64 9.58 15.79
CA SER A 81 -15.95 8.41 14.95
C SER A 81 -15.35 8.48 13.54
N GLY A 82 -14.62 9.55 13.20
CA GLY A 82 -14.09 9.75 11.86
C GLY A 82 -12.78 9.00 11.61
N LEU A 83 -12.75 8.11 10.62
CA LEU A 83 -11.57 7.30 10.27
C LEU A 83 -11.24 7.34 8.76
N SER A 84 -11.67 8.40 8.06
CA SER A 84 -11.55 8.52 6.61
C SER A 84 -10.16 8.97 6.16
N TYR A 85 -9.60 10.01 6.80
CA TYR A 85 -8.29 10.58 6.44
C TYR A 85 -7.16 10.02 7.30
N PRO A 86 -6.02 9.62 6.73
CA PRO A 86 -5.76 9.38 5.31
C PRO A 86 -6.29 8.02 4.84
N SER A 87 -6.43 7.82 3.53
CA SER A 87 -6.89 6.54 2.98
C SER A 87 -5.84 5.45 3.16
N GLY A 88 -6.22 4.42 3.93
CA GLY A 88 -5.41 3.21 4.08
C GLY A 88 -5.31 2.40 2.79
N HIS A 89 -6.36 2.39 1.96
CA HIS A 89 -6.36 1.65 0.69
C HIS A 89 -5.32 2.21 -0.28
N ALA A 90 -5.29 3.54 -0.44
CA ALA A 90 -4.29 4.21 -1.27
C ALA A 90 -2.87 4.02 -0.72
N ALA A 91 -2.69 4.18 0.59
CA ALA A 91 -1.38 4.01 1.23
C ALA A 91 -0.85 2.58 1.10
N ASN A 92 -1.72 1.57 1.33
CA ASN A 92 -1.37 0.16 1.13
C ASN A 92 -0.99 -0.07 -0.32
N ALA A 93 -1.86 0.35 -1.26
CA ALA A 93 -1.65 0.08 -2.67
C ALA A 93 -0.27 0.56 -3.17
N VAL A 94 0.17 1.76 -2.78
CA VAL A 94 1.51 2.24 -3.14
C VAL A 94 2.61 1.50 -2.39
N LEU A 95 2.51 1.40 -1.06
CA LEU A 95 3.61 0.91 -0.25
C LEU A 95 3.80 -0.59 -0.39
N THR A 96 2.75 -1.40 -0.21
CA THR A 96 2.89 -2.85 -0.17
C THR A 96 3.20 -3.42 -1.54
N TRP A 97 2.51 -2.96 -2.60
CA TRP A 97 2.82 -3.37 -3.96
C TRP A 97 4.17 -2.79 -4.42
N GLY A 98 4.55 -1.61 -3.96
CA GLY A 98 5.88 -1.03 -4.19
C GLY A 98 6.99 -1.87 -3.58
N ILE A 99 6.88 -2.29 -2.32
CA ILE A 99 7.86 -3.18 -1.67
C ILE A 99 7.87 -4.55 -2.35
N PHE A 100 6.70 -5.10 -2.71
CA PHE A 100 6.61 -6.34 -3.48
C PHE A 100 7.40 -6.24 -4.80
N ALA A 101 7.16 -5.18 -5.58
CA ALA A 101 7.89 -4.92 -6.82
C ALA A 101 9.39 -4.74 -6.58
N TYR A 102 9.76 -4.01 -5.52
CA TYR A 102 11.15 -3.81 -5.11
C TYR A 102 11.85 -5.13 -4.78
N LEU A 103 11.21 -6.02 -4.02
CA LEU A 103 11.77 -7.33 -3.68
C LEU A 103 11.94 -8.20 -4.93
N ILE A 104 10.97 -8.23 -5.84
CA ILE A 104 11.10 -8.98 -7.08
C ILE A 104 12.25 -8.43 -7.91
N TYR A 105 12.32 -7.11 -8.10
CA TYR A 105 13.38 -6.46 -8.86
C TYR A 105 14.76 -6.77 -8.26
N ARG A 106 14.91 -6.63 -6.93
CA ARG A 106 16.18 -6.81 -6.23
C ARG A 106 16.68 -8.26 -6.26
N TYR A 107 15.79 -9.25 -6.33
CA TYR A 107 16.15 -10.66 -6.24
C TYR A 107 15.96 -11.48 -7.53
N SER A 108 15.33 -10.93 -8.58
CA SER A 108 15.07 -11.68 -9.82
C SER A 108 16.22 -11.65 -10.84
N HIS A 109 17.29 -10.86 -10.68
CA HIS A 109 18.43 -10.74 -11.62
C HIS A 109 18.06 -10.35 -13.06
N LYS A 110 16.83 -9.87 -13.30
CA LYS A 110 16.39 -9.53 -14.65
C LYS A 110 16.67 -8.07 -14.95
N GLY A 111 17.02 -7.78 -16.21
CA GLY A 111 17.51 -6.47 -16.64
C GLY A 111 16.54 -5.31 -16.33
N PRO A 112 17.02 -4.05 -16.43
CA PRO A 112 16.29 -2.85 -16.00
C PRO A 112 14.89 -2.69 -16.62
N PHE A 113 14.67 -3.28 -17.79
CA PHE A 113 13.36 -3.29 -18.47
C PHE A 113 12.24 -3.95 -17.67
N GLU A 114 12.51 -4.96 -16.85
CA GLU A 114 11.46 -5.57 -16.02
C GLU A 114 11.12 -4.74 -14.78
N GLY A 115 12.08 -3.99 -14.23
CA GLY A 115 11.81 -3.04 -13.13
C GLY A 115 10.83 -1.93 -13.55
N PHE A 116 10.91 -1.48 -14.81
CA PHE A 116 9.98 -0.50 -15.36
C PHE A 116 8.55 -1.08 -15.45
N ARG A 117 8.40 -2.33 -15.92
CA ARG A 117 7.11 -3.01 -16.01
C ARG A 117 6.44 -3.19 -14.64
N LEU A 118 7.21 -3.57 -13.62
CA LEU A 118 6.71 -3.70 -12.25
C LEU A 118 6.26 -2.36 -11.68
N THR A 119 7.00 -1.28 -11.94
CA THR A 119 6.63 0.07 -11.51
C THR A 119 5.31 0.53 -12.17
N TRP A 120 5.13 0.25 -13.46
CA TRP A 120 3.86 0.49 -14.16
C TRP A 120 2.72 -0.31 -13.55
N LEU A 121 2.93 -1.59 -13.25
CA LEU A 121 1.92 -2.44 -12.62
C LEU A 121 1.45 -1.86 -11.28
N VAL A 122 2.39 -1.47 -10.40
CA VAL A 122 2.08 -0.84 -9.10
C VAL A 122 1.29 0.45 -9.30
N SER A 123 1.68 1.26 -10.28
CA SER A 123 1.00 2.53 -10.60
C SER A 123 -0.43 2.29 -11.07
N ILE A 124 -0.65 1.32 -11.97
CA ILE A 124 -1.98 0.96 -12.48
C ILE A 124 -2.87 0.44 -11.35
N ILE A 125 -2.37 -0.47 -10.50
CA ILE A 125 -3.12 -1.00 -9.35
C ILE A 125 -3.50 0.14 -8.40
N THR A 126 -2.55 1.02 -8.08
CA THR A 126 -2.77 2.15 -7.18
C THR A 126 -3.85 3.10 -7.73
N VAL A 127 -3.76 3.47 -9.00
CA VAL A 127 -4.74 4.35 -9.65
C VAL A 127 -6.11 3.69 -9.68
N ALA A 128 -6.18 2.39 -10.02
CA ALA A 128 -7.43 1.64 -10.04
C ALA A 128 -8.10 1.60 -8.66
N VAL A 129 -7.35 1.31 -7.59
CA VAL A 129 -7.83 1.35 -6.21
C VAL A 129 -8.35 2.73 -5.85
N CYS A 130 -7.62 3.81 -6.19
CA CYS A 130 -8.04 5.17 -5.89
C CYS A 130 -9.35 5.54 -6.62
N LEU A 131 -9.45 5.22 -7.91
CA LEU A 131 -10.67 5.49 -8.70
C LEU A 131 -11.87 4.71 -8.16
N VAL A 132 -11.67 3.45 -7.78
CA VAL A 132 -12.72 2.63 -7.19
C VAL A 132 -13.15 3.15 -5.82
N SER A 133 -12.20 3.55 -4.97
CA SER A 133 -12.51 4.16 -3.67
C SER A 133 -13.31 5.46 -3.81
N LEU A 134 -13.03 6.29 -4.83
CA LEU A 134 -13.87 7.46 -5.17
C LEU A 134 -15.26 7.04 -5.63
N TYR A 135 -15.32 6.09 -6.57
CA TYR A 135 -16.58 5.60 -7.12
C TYR A 135 -17.51 5.04 -6.04
N ARG A 136 -16.94 4.31 -5.07
CA ARG A 136 -17.66 3.75 -3.92
C ARG A 136 -17.99 4.78 -2.84
N ASN A 137 -17.55 6.04 -2.96
CA ASN A 137 -17.72 7.09 -1.94
C ASN A 137 -17.21 6.67 -0.55
N THR A 138 -16.17 5.83 -0.51
CA THR A 138 -15.56 5.37 0.75
C THR A 138 -14.59 6.39 1.32
N HIS A 139 -14.01 7.22 0.43
CA HIS A 139 -12.97 8.20 0.75
C HIS A 139 -13.16 9.48 -0.05
N TRP A 140 -12.81 10.61 0.57
CA TRP A 140 -12.67 11.88 -0.15
C TRP A 140 -11.42 11.87 -1.02
N PHE A 141 -11.38 12.69 -2.08
CA PHE A 141 -10.21 12.79 -2.94
C PHE A 141 -8.93 13.16 -2.18
N SER A 142 -9.03 14.08 -1.22
CA SER A 142 -7.89 14.46 -0.37
C SER A 142 -7.44 13.33 0.57
N ASP A 143 -8.33 12.42 0.99
CA ASP A 143 -7.93 11.24 1.77
C ASP A 143 -7.02 10.33 0.95
N LEU A 144 -7.34 10.16 -0.34
CA LEU A 144 -6.55 9.35 -1.26
C LEU A 144 -5.19 9.99 -1.50
N LEU A 145 -5.14 11.29 -1.80
CA LEU A 145 -3.87 12.00 -1.94
C LEU A 145 -3.00 11.90 -0.68
N GLY A 146 -3.58 12.10 0.51
CA GLY A 146 -2.85 11.95 1.77
C GLY A 146 -2.31 10.53 1.96
N GLY A 147 -3.11 9.51 1.61
CA GLY A 147 -2.68 8.12 1.61
C GLY A 147 -1.54 7.84 0.64
N LEU A 148 -1.62 8.35 -0.59
CA LEU A 148 -0.58 8.23 -1.61
C LEU A 148 0.73 8.87 -1.16
N PHE A 149 0.70 10.08 -0.61
CA PHE A 149 1.91 10.77 -0.14
C PHE A 149 2.56 10.04 1.03
N ILE A 150 1.79 9.59 2.02
CA ILE A 150 2.33 8.81 3.15
C ILE A 150 2.91 7.48 2.64
N GLY A 151 2.16 6.74 1.82
CA GLY A 151 2.60 5.47 1.26
C GLY A 151 3.88 5.60 0.42
N ALA A 152 3.94 6.59 -0.47
CA ALA A 152 5.11 6.86 -1.31
C ALA A 152 6.32 7.32 -0.48
N SER A 153 6.14 8.19 0.51
CA SER A 153 7.22 8.67 1.37
C SER A 153 7.84 7.52 2.17
N LEU A 154 6.99 6.65 2.74
CA LEU A 154 7.45 5.45 3.44
C LEU A 154 8.16 4.48 2.49
N LEU A 155 7.66 4.29 1.27
CA LEU A 155 8.28 3.42 0.27
C LEU A 155 9.69 3.89 -0.06
N VAL A 156 9.85 5.18 -0.35
CA VAL A 156 11.15 5.80 -0.65
C VAL A 156 12.09 5.68 0.56
N ALA A 157 11.61 5.98 1.76
CA ALA A 157 12.41 5.89 2.99
C ALA A 157 12.91 4.47 3.26
N ILE A 158 12.04 3.46 3.15
CA ILE A 158 12.40 2.05 3.37
C ILE A 158 13.40 1.57 2.32
N ILE A 159 13.21 1.92 1.04
CA ILE A 159 14.15 1.56 -0.03
C ILE A 159 15.51 2.24 0.19
N ALA A 160 15.52 3.52 0.59
CA ALA A 160 16.74 4.25 0.89
C ALA A 160 17.52 3.59 2.04
N VAL A 161 16.81 3.21 3.11
CA VAL A 161 17.40 2.48 4.25
C VAL A 161 17.95 1.13 3.80
N ASP A 162 17.20 0.32 3.05
CA ASP A 162 17.71 -0.99 2.57
C ASP A 162 18.97 -0.84 1.71
N ARG A 163 19.00 0.15 0.81
CA ARG A 163 20.15 0.43 -0.05
C ARG A 163 21.37 0.92 0.70
N SER A 164 21.18 1.60 1.83
CA SER A 164 22.29 2.08 2.68
C SER A 164 23.00 0.96 3.44
N ILE A 165 22.36 -0.21 3.60
CA ILE A 165 22.92 -1.32 4.37
C ILE A 165 23.45 -2.40 3.40
N PRO A 166 24.77 -2.54 3.20
CA PRO A 166 25.32 -3.56 2.30
C PRO A 166 24.99 -4.98 2.79
N SER A 167 24.73 -5.93 1.89
CA SER A 167 24.56 -7.35 2.21
C SER A 167 25.25 -8.27 1.23
N VAL A 168 26.05 -9.18 1.78
CA VAL A 168 26.78 -10.22 1.05
C VAL A 168 25.85 -11.31 0.48
N ARG A 169 24.61 -11.42 0.99
CA ARG A 169 23.59 -12.38 0.52
C ARG A 169 22.60 -11.79 -0.49
N GLN A 170 22.78 -10.51 -0.83
CA GLN A 170 22.03 -9.90 -1.91
C GLN A 170 22.81 -10.16 -3.20
N PRO A 171 22.15 -10.62 -4.27
CA PRO A 171 22.80 -10.65 -5.56
C PRO A 171 23.17 -9.21 -5.98
N SER A 172 24.40 -9.05 -6.48
CA SER A 172 24.96 -7.78 -6.96
C SER A 172 24.20 -7.23 -8.15
#